data_AF-A0A2B7GYQ2-F1
#
_entry.id   AF-A0A2B7GYQ2-F1
#
_cell.length_a   1.000
_cell.length_b   1.000
_cell.length_c   1.000
_cell.angle_alpha   90.00
_cell.angle_beta   90.00
_cell.angle_gamma   90.00
#
_symmetry.space_group_name_H-M   'P 1'
#
loop_
_entity.id
_entity.type
_entity.pdbx_description
1 polymer ?
#
loop_
_entity_poly.entity_id
_entity_poly.type
_entity_poly.pdbx_seq_one_letter_code
_entity_poly.pdbx_strand_id
1 'polypeptide(L)'
;MAAIGIGAPVYVATQALFSAYVYREAESHNRRSPLILAITAFVFGIVAAVMTGSVLLMLVVQALAIALYLGLRLQRGPPAEH
;
A
#
# COMPACT_ATOMS: atom_id res chain seq x y z
N MET A 1 -16.58 -3.92 21.11
CA MET A 1 -16.01 -2.98 20.11
C MET A 1 -14.80 -2.26 20.71
N ALA A 2 -13.72 -3.00 20.98
CA ALA A 2 -12.55 -2.50 21.68
C ALA A 2 -11.28 -2.90 20.92
N ALA A 3 -11.02 -2.23 19.81
CA ALA A 3 -9.72 -2.25 19.15
C ALA A 3 -9.16 -0.84 18.94
N ILE A 4 -9.68 0.15 19.69
CA ILE A 4 -9.13 1.52 19.79
C ILE A 4 -7.96 1.53 20.82
N GLY A 5 -7.26 0.40 20.97
CA GLY A 5 -6.01 0.30 21.73
C GLY A 5 -4.80 0.50 20.82
N ILE A 6 -3.60 0.12 21.30
CA ILE A 6 -2.29 0.21 20.62
C ILE A 6 -2.32 -0.25 19.14
N GLY A 7 -3.25 -1.14 18.76
CA GLY A 7 -3.45 -1.57 17.37
C GLY A 7 -3.81 -0.45 16.38
N ALA A 8 -4.54 0.59 16.81
CA ALA A 8 -4.89 1.71 15.93
C ALA A 8 -3.67 2.56 15.52
N PRO A 9 -2.81 3.05 16.43
CA PRO A 9 -1.59 3.76 16.03
C PRO A 9 -0.59 2.87 15.27
N VAL A 10 -0.49 1.57 15.61
CA VAL A 10 0.34 0.63 14.84
C VAL A 10 -0.18 0.49 13.41
N TYR A 11 -1.50 0.35 13.22
CA TYR A 11 -2.10 0.28 11.90
C TYR A 11 -1.85 1.54 11.06
N VAL A 12 -2.01 2.72 11.68
CA VAL A 12 -1.74 4.00 11.01
C VAL A 12 -0.27 4.11 10.61
N ALA A 13 0.66 3.69 11.48
CA ALA A 13 2.08 3.66 11.15
C ALA A 13 2.38 2.71 9.98
N THR A 14 1.79 1.51 9.97
CA THR A 14 1.95 0.57 8.86
C THR A 14 1.37 1.13 7.55
N GLN A 15 0.18 1.73 7.59
CA GLN A 15 -0.42 2.38 6.43
C GLN A 15 0.43 3.54 5.90
N ALA A 16 1.03 4.32 6.79
CA ALA A 16 1.95 5.40 6.40
C ALA A 16 3.19 4.85 5.67
N LEU A 17 3.76 3.73 6.14
CA LEU A 17 4.88 3.06 5.46
C LEU A 17 4.48 2.53 4.07
N PHE A 18 3.31 1.91 3.94
CA PHE A 18 2.80 1.46 2.64
C PHE A 18 2.58 2.63 1.68
N SER A 19 1.99 3.73 2.16
CA SER A 19 1.78 4.94 1.36
C SER A 19 3.12 5.54 0.89
N ALA A 20 4.13 5.58 1.77
CA ALA A 20 5.47 6.04 1.42
C ALA A 20 6.16 5.14 0.38
N TYR A 21 5.97 3.83 0.45
CA TYR A 21 6.46 2.89 -0.56
C TYR A 21 5.79 3.14 -1.93
N VAL A 22 4.46 3.27 -1.94
CA VAL A 22 3.70 3.58 -3.17
C VAL A 22 4.14 4.92 -3.77
N TYR A 23 4.38 5.93 -2.94
CA TYR A 23 4.92 7.22 -3.38
C TYR A 23 6.26 7.06 -4.10
N ARG A 24 7.22 6.38 -3.47
CA ARG A 24 8.56 6.14 -4.04
C ARG A 24 8.51 5.34 -5.34
N GLU A 25 7.64 4.34 -5.41
CA GLU A 25 7.49 3.54 -6.62
C GLU A 25 6.82 4.33 -7.76
N ALA A 26 5.85 5.18 -7.44
CA ALA A 26 5.21 6.03 -8.44
C ALA A 26 6.16 7.15 -8.93
N GLU A 27 7.02 7.66 -8.05
CA GLU A 27 8.08 8.62 -8.38
C GLU A 27 9.14 7.98 -9.28
N SER A 28 9.58 6.74 -8.97
CA SER A 28 10.54 6.00 -9.80
C SER A 28 10.01 5.67 -11.21
N HIS A 29 8.69 5.57 -11.37
CA HIS A 29 8.02 5.34 -12.66
C HIS A 29 7.63 6.64 -13.39
N ASN A 30 8.09 7.81 -12.93
CA ASN A 30 7.79 9.13 -13.50
C ASN A 30 6.27 9.36 -13.75
N ARG A 31 5.42 8.77 -12.90
CA ARG A 31 3.96 8.98 -13.01
C ARG A 31 3.64 10.40 -12.62
N ARG A 32 2.75 11.06 -13.38
CA ARG A 32 2.38 12.48 -13.20
C ARG A 32 1.89 12.88 -11.80
N SER A 33 1.53 11.94 -10.91
CA SER A 33 1.02 12.26 -9.58
C SER A 33 1.26 11.14 -8.55
N PRO A 34 2.51 10.93 -8.10
CA PRO A 34 2.85 9.91 -7.12
C PRO A 34 2.17 10.16 -5.76
N LEU A 35 1.98 11.43 -5.42
CA LEU A 35 1.31 11.87 -4.20
C LEU A 35 -0.19 11.50 -4.19
N ILE A 36 -0.88 11.62 -5.32
CA ILE A 36 -2.30 11.23 -5.43
C ILE A 36 -2.47 9.71 -5.29
N LEU A 37 -1.55 8.93 -5.86
CA LEU A 37 -1.56 7.47 -5.73
C LEU A 37 -1.32 7.03 -4.28
N ALA A 38 -0.38 7.67 -3.59
CA ALA A 38 -0.09 7.39 -2.20
C ALA A 38 -1.27 7.71 -1.27
N ILE A 39 -1.93 8.87 -1.48
CA ILE A 39 -3.10 9.29 -0.70
C ILE A 39 -4.28 8.35 -0.96
N THR A 40 -4.56 8.03 -2.22
CA THR A 40 -5.68 7.14 -2.56
C THR A 40 -5.47 5.75 -1.98
N ALA A 41 -4.27 5.19 -2.07
CA ALA A 41 -3.93 3.91 -1.44
C ALA A 41 -4.13 3.92 0.08
N PHE A 42 -3.74 5.01 0.75
CA PHE A 42 -3.91 5.19 2.20
C PHE A 42 -5.40 5.25 2.60
N VAL A 43 -6.18 6.09 1.92
CA VAL A 43 -7.62 6.25 2.19
C VAL A 43 -8.37 4.94 1.92
N PHE A 44 -8.09 4.28 0.79
CA PHE A 44 -8.71 2.99 0.46
C PHE A 44 -8.34 1.92 1.48
N GLY A 45 -7.09 1.94 1.95
CA GLY A 45 -6.57 1.17 3.08
C GLY A 45 -7.47 1.25 4.32
N ILE A 46 -7.70 2.47 4.80
CA ILE A 46 -8.51 2.73 5.99
C ILE A 46 -9.96 2.29 5.77
N VAL A 47 -10.57 2.65 4.65
CA VAL A 47 -11.97 2.31 4.34
C VAL A 47 -12.16 0.79 4.30
N ALA A 48 -11.26 0.06 3.64
CA ALA A 48 -11.34 -1.39 3.54
C ALA A 48 -11.18 -2.08 4.91
N ALA A 49 -10.27 -1.62 5.76
CA ALA A 49 -10.11 -2.15 7.11
C ALA A 49 -11.35 -1.89 7.99
N VAL A 50 -12.01 -0.73 7.83
CA VAL A 50 -13.27 -0.43 8.52
C VAL A 50 -14.41 -1.33 8.01
N MET A 51 -14.52 -1.50 6.68
CA MET A 51 -15.57 -2.34 6.07
C MET A 51 -15.42 -3.82 6.44
N THR A 52 -14.20 -4.33 6.49
CA THR A 52 -13.92 -5.74 6.81
C THR A 52 -13.85 -6.01 8.30
N GLY A 53 -13.74 -4.96 9.13
CA GLY A 53 -13.55 -5.08 10.57
C GLY A 53 -12.24 -5.78 10.97
N SER A 54 -11.31 -6.00 10.03
CA SER A 54 -10.10 -6.80 10.24
C SER A 54 -8.87 -6.15 9.61
N VAL A 55 -8.00 -5.65 10.48
CA VAL A 55 -6.70 -5.05 10.10
C VAL A 55 -5.77 -6.10 9.50
N LEU A 56 -5.73 -7.31 10.07
CA LEU A 56 -4.87 -8.39 9.59
C LEU A 56 -5.21 -8.80 8.16
N LEU A 57 -6.51 -8.88 7.85
CA LEU A 57 -6.96 -9.21 6.50
C LEU A 57 -6.51 -8.14 5.50
N MET A 58 -6.58 -6.87 5.87
CA MET A 58 -6.11 -5.79 5.00
C MET A 58 -4.59 -5.84 4.76
N LEU A 59 -3.80 -6.12 5.79
CA LEU A 59 -2.34 -6.29 5.65
C LEU A 59 -1.97 -7.47 4.76
N VAL A 60 -2.69 -8.59 4.85
CA VAL A 60 -2.50 -9.75 3.98
C VAL A 60 -2.80 -9.41 2.52
N VAL A 61 -3.90 -8.70 2.27
CA VAL A 61 -4.26 -8.24 0.90
C VAL A 61 -3.20 -7.29 0.35
N GLN A 62 -2.71 -6.35 1.15
CA GLN A 62 -1.63 -5.45 0.73
C GLN A 62 -0.33 -6.19 0.46
N ALA A 63 0.05 -7.15 1.31
CA ALA A 63 1.23 -7.99 1.10
C ALA A 63 1.11 -8.82 -0.18
N LEU A 64 -0.07 -9.40 -0.46
CA LEU A 64 -0.34 -10.11 -1.71
C LEU A 64 -0.24 -9.19 -2.93
N ALA A 65 -0.78 -7.98 -2.85
CA ALA A 65 -0.69 -7.00 -3.95
C ALA A 65 0.78 -6.63 -4.25
N ILE A 66 1.60 -6.41 -3.21
CA ILE A 66 3.04 -6.16 -3.38
C ILE A 66 3.76 -7.39 -3.94
N ALA A 67 3.49 -8.58 -3.43
CA ALA A 67 4.10 -9.82 -3.92
C ALA A 67 3.77 -10.08 -5.40
N LEU A 68 2.52 -9.84 -5.81
CA LEU A 68 2.10 -9.92 -7.21
C LEU A 68 2.80 -8.85 -8.06
N TYR A 69 2.88 -7.62 -7.57
CA TYR A 69 3.58 -6.55 -8.27
C TYR A 69 5.07 -6.88 -8.48
N LEU A 70 5.76 -7.32 -7.43
CA LEU A 70 7.16 -7.74 -7.50
C LEU A 70 7.35 -8.95 -8.41
N GLY A 71 6.47 -9.95 -8.33
CA GLY A 71 6.49 -11.12 -9.22
C GLY A 71 6.32 -10.74 -10.69
N LEU A 72 5.36 -9.84 -10.99
CA LEU A 72 5.15 -9.30 -12.33
C LEU A 72 6.35 -8.46 -12.81
N ARG A 73 6.98 -7.70 -11.91
CA ARG A 73 8.18 -6.90 -12.23
C ARG A 73 9.38 -7.80 -12.57
N LEU A 74 9.57 -8.89 -11.82
CA LEU A 74 10.60 -9.88 -12.10
C LEU A 74 10.36 -10.59 -13.45
N GLN A 75 9.11 -10.84 -13.81
CA GLN A 75 8.77 -11.43 -15.11
C GLN A 75 8.91 -10.48 -16.30
N ARG A 76 8.73 -9.16 -16.11
CA ARG A 76 8.81 -8.18 -17.20
C ARG A 76 10.23 -7.77 -17.61
N GLY A 77 11.26 -8.16 -16.84
CA GLY A 77 12.63 -7.67 -17.06
C GLY A 77 12.75 -6.16 -16.78
N PRO A 78 13.96 -5.63 -16.55
CA PRO A 78 14.15 -4.20 -16.34
C PRO A 78 13.60 -3.43 -17.54
N PRO A 79 12.90 -2.30 -17.33
CA PRO A 79 12.45 -1.46 -18.44
C PRO A 79 13.67 -1.06 -19.26
N ALA A 80 13.63 -1.34 -20.57
CA ALA A 80 14.63 -0.87 -21.50
C ALA A 80 14.64 0.67 -21.44
N GLU A 81 15.68 1.22 -20.83
CA GLU A 81 16.00 2.64 -20.92
C GLU A 81 16.31 2.92 -22.40
N HIS A 82 15.38 3.55 -23.10
CA HIS A 82 15.53 4.09 -24.45
C HIS A 82 15.61 5.61 -24.38
#